data_AF-A0A4Q3AV48-F1
#
_entry.id   AF-A0A4Q3AV48-F1
#
_cell.length_a   1.000
_cell.length_b   1.000
_cell.length_c   1.000
_cell.angle_alpha   90.00
_cell.angle_beta   90.00
_cell.angle_gamma   90.00
#
_symmetry.space_group_name_H-M   'P 1'
#
loop_
_entity.id
_entity.type
_entity.pdbx_description
1 polymer ?
#
loop_
_entity_poly.entity_id
_entity_poly.type
_entity_poly.pdbx_seq_one_letter_code
_entity_poly.pdbx_strand_id
1 'polypeptide(L)'
;MVDVVPQRSGIWLAIERYGPMGLTVAVMLAIYLNAGHLFAQFEASKWQASNLYTAIFNWSAIQTGFAFGVYGFVAGRSAGFIDAIRETLAMKRFLGYVKRANIGGFLLTIMSLPLTIVNPPPGPIGSLQFFGILGWFGLFTWTFLAFLRIAYSFGHLSSVRDQPEFYGA
;
A
#
# COMPACT_ATOMS: atom_id res chain seq x y z
N MET A 1 -1.65 -20.14 -30.99
CA MET A 1 -2.16 -20.89 -29.83
C MET A 1 -2.73 -19.87 -28.86
N VAL A 2 -4.02 -19.94 -28.55
CA VAL A 2 -4.64 -19.09 -27.53
C VAL A 2 -4.23 -19.70 -26.19
N ASP A 3 -3.29 -19.07 -25.49
CA ASP A 3 -2.94 -19.46 -24.14
C ASP A 3 -4.20 -19.33 -23.27
N VAL A 4 -4.75 -20.47 -22.88
CA VAL A 4 -5.85 -20.54 -21.93
C VAL A 4 -5.30 -20.03 -20.61
N VAL A 5 -5.56 -18.75 -20.29
CA VAL A 5 -5.22 -18.17 -19.00
C VAL A 5 -5.85 -19.08 -17.94
N PRO A 6 -5.05 -19.76 -17.10
CA PRO A 6 -5.58 -20.72 -16.15
C PRO A 6 -6.60 -20.01 -15.27
N GLN A 7 -7.83 -20.54 -15.27
CA GLN A 7 -8.93 -20.01 -14.49
C GLN A 7 -8.55 -20.11 -13.01
N ARG A 8 -8.03 -19.01 -12.44
CA ARG A 8 -7.60 -18.99 -11.04
C ARG A 8 -8.80 -19.31 -10.16
N SER A 9 -8.64 -20.30 -9.27
CA SER A 9 -9.70 -20.73 -8.35
C SER A 9 -10.25 -19.53 -7.56
N GLY A 10 -11.55 -19.55 -7.20
CA GLY A 10 -12.19 -18.48 -6.42
C GLY A 10 -11.46 -18.14 -5.11
N ILE A 11 -10.77 -19.12 -4.51
CA ILE A 11 -9.95 -18.96 -3.30
C ILE A 11 -8.77 -18.02 -3.54
N TRP A 12 -8.08 -18.14 -4.68
CA TRP A 12 -6.97 -17.24 -5.04
C TRP A 12 -7.43 -15.80 -5.19
N LEU A 13 -8.59 -15.58 -5.80
CA LEU A 13 -9.18 -14.25 -5.93
C LEU A 13 -9.57 -13.65 -4.58
N ALA A 14 -10.04 -14.48 -3.64
CA ALA A 14 -10.36 -14.04 -2.28
C ALA A 14 -9.10 -13.66 -1.49
N ILE A 15 -8.05 -14.49 -1.55
CA ILE A 15 -6.74 -14.20 -0.95
C ILE A 15 -6.15 -12.91 -1.53
N GLU A 16 -6.19 -12.77 -2.86
CA GLU A 16 -5.70 -11.57 -3.52
C GLU A 16 -6.56 -10.36 -3.14
N ARG A 17 -7.87 -10.49 -2.95
CA ARG A 17 -8.72 -9.35 -2.56
C ARG A 17 -8.50 -8.92 -1.11
N TYR A 18 -8.51 -9.87 -0.17
CA TYR A 18 -8.54 -9.61 1.27
C TYR A 18 -7.19 -9.78 1.97
N GLY A 19 -6.18 -10.31 1.29
CA GLY A 19 -4.84 -10.55 1.83
C GLY A 19 -4.24 -9.36 2.58
N PRO A 20 -4.26 -8.12 2.04
CA PRO A 20 -3.73 -6.95 2.74
C PRO A 20 -4.46 -6.67 4.05
N MET A 21 -5.79 -6.85 4.08
CA MET A 21 -6.57 -6.63 5.29
C MET A 21 -6.27 -7.71 6.33
N GLY A 22 -6.26 -8.99 5.92
CA GLY A 22 -5.92 -10.10 6.80
C GLY A 22 -4.52 -9.96 7.41
N LEU A 23 -3.51 -9.61 6.59
CA LEU A 23 -2.15 -9.40 7.05
C LEU A 23 -2.04 -8.17 7.95
N THR A 24 -2.78 -7.10 7.67
CA THR A 24 -2.85 -5.92 8.55
C THR A 24 -3.41 -6.29 9.93
N VAL A 25 -4.52 -7.04 9.97
CA VAL A 25 -5.12 -7.50 11.23
C VAL A 25 -4.13 -8.40 11.98
N ALA A 26 -3.45 -9.32 11.29
CA ALA A 26 -2.44 -10.18 11.89
C ALA A 26 -1.27 -9.37 12.49
N VAL A 27 -0.78 -8.35 11.79
CA VAL A 27 0.28 -7.44 12.28
C VAL A 27 -0.20 -6.64 13.50
N MET A 28 -1.41 -6.07 13.45
CA MET A 28 -1.98 -5.34 14.59
C MET A 28 -2.15 -6.24 15.82
N LEU A 29 -2.62 -7.48 15.61
CA LEU A 29 -2.76 -8.47 16.68
C LEU A 29 -1.39 -8.84 17.25
N ALA A 30 -0.39 -9.06 16.40
CA ALA A 30 0.98 -9.34 16.85
C ALA A 30 1.55 -8.19 17.69
N ILE A 31 1.32 -6.94 17.29
CA ILE A 31 1.72 -5.76 18.07
C ILE A 31 0.98 -5.71 19.40
N TYR A 32 -0.33 -5.96 19.41
CA TYR A 32 -1.13 -5.96 20.63
C TYR A 32 -0.65 -7.01 21.64
N LEU A 33 -0.44 -8.25 21.18
CA LEU A 33 0.01 -9.36 22.02
C LEU A 33 1.43 -9.16 22.57
N ASN A 34 2.28 -8.48 21.80
CA ASN A 34 3.67 -8.18 22.19
C ASN A 34 3.84 -6.77 22.75
N ALA A 35 2.76 -6.04 23.01
CA ALA A 35 2.83 -4.62 23.36
C ALA A 35 3.73 -4.39 24.58
N GLY A 36 3.58 -5.18 25.65
CA GLY A 36 4.42 -5.06 26.85
C GLY A 36 5.92 -5.15 26.57
N HIS A 37 6.33 -6.07 25.69
CA HIS A 37 7.73 -6.19 25.29
C HIS A 37 8.19 -5.00 24.44
N LEU A 38 7.37 -4.56 23.48
CA LEU A 38 7.69 -3.42 22.62
C LEU A 38 7.82 -2.12 23.45
N PHE A 39 6.90 -1.89 24.39
CA PHE A 39 6.93 -0.74 25.29
C PHE A 39 8.18 -0.72 26.16
N ALA A 40 8.60 -1.88 26.69
CA ALA A 40 9.84 -1.97 27.45
C ALA A 40 11.08 -1.55 26.63
N GLN A 41 11.08 -1.74 25.30
CA GLN A 41 12.17 -1.25 24.43
C GLN A 41 12.14 0.28 24.27
N PHE A 42 10.96 0.90 24.25
CA PHE A 42 10.83 2.37 24.23
C PHE A 42 11.22 2.98 25.58
N GLU A 43 10.82 2.39 26.70
CA GLU A 43 11.21 2.84 28.05
C GLU A 43 12.71 2.70 28.28
N ALA A 44 13.32 1.62 27.80
CA ALA A 44 14.77 1.42 27.83
C ALA A 44 15.54 2.36 26.87
N SER A 45 14.86 3.31 26.21
CA SER A 45 15.43 4.25 25.23
C SER A 45 16.18 3.58 24.07
N LYS A 46 15.94 2.28 23.84
CA LYS A 46 16.51 1.55 22.71
C LYS A 46 15.80 1.94 21.42
N TRP A 47 14.50 2.21 21.50
CA TRP A 47 13.68 2.67 20.38
C TRP A 47 13.13 4.06 20.65
N GLN A 48 13.11 4.89 19.61
CA GLN A 48 12.60 6.26 19.68
C GLN A 48 11.35 6.37 18.81
N ALA A 49 10.25 6.85 19.39
CA ALA A 49 8.98 7.03 18.68
C ALA A 49 9.10 8.02 17.51
N SER A 50 9.93 9.06 17.67
CA SER A 50 10.26 10.04 16.63
C SER A 50 10.76 9.35 15.35
N ASN A 51 11.71 8.43 15.48
CA ASN A 51 12.28 7.69 14.34
C ASN A 51 11.20 6.87 13.62
N LEU A 52 10.29 6.25 14.37
CA LEU A 52 9.17 5.50 13.80
C LEU A 52 8.20 6.42 13.05
N TYR A 53 7.79 7.54 13.66
CA TYR A 53 6.88 8.51 13.05
C TYR A 53 7.48 9.12 11.78
N THR A 54 8.76 9.52 11.82
CA THR A 54 9.50 10.04 10.67
C THR A 54 9.65 9.00 9.56
N ALA A 55 9.96 7.74 9.91
CA ALA A 55 10.08 6.67 8.93
C ALA A 55 8.76 6.44 8.17
N ILE A 56 7.64 6.36 8.90
CA ILE A 56 6.31 6.17 8.30
C ILE A 56 5.88 7.39 7.50
N PHE A 57 6.16 8.60 7.97
CA PHE A 57 5.92 9.84 7.22
C PHE A 57 6.68 9.85 5.88
N ASN A 58 8.00 9.62 5.92
CA ASN A 58 8.86 9.61 4.72
C ASN A 58 8.41 8.54 3.73
N TRP A 59 8.09 7.34 4.23
CA TRP A 59 7.61 6.26 3.38
C TRP A 59 6.27 6.62 2.71
N SER A 60 5.33 7.18 3.47
CA SER A 60 4.01 7.58 2.96
C SER A 60 4.11 8.65 1.87
N ALA A 61 5.05 9.59 2.00
CA ALA A 61 5.35 10.59 0.98
C ALA A 61 5.88 9.95 -0.31
N ILE A 62 6.86 9.04 -0.20
CA ILE A 62 7.43 8.30 -1.35
C ILE A 62 6.33 7.49 -2.06
N GLN A 63 5.53 6.75 -1.31
CA GLN A 63 4.44 5.94 -1.83
C GLN A 63 3.42 6.79 -2.59
N THR A 64 3.05 7.96 -2.05
CA THR A 64 2.09 8.88 -2.69
C THR A 64 2.65 9.40 -4.01
N GLY A 65 3.91 9.83 -4.03
CA GLY A 65 4.59 10.27 -5.26
C GLY A 65 4.65 9.18 -6.33
N PHE A 66 5.01 7.96 -5.95
CA PHE A 66 5.02 6.81 -6.87
C PHE A 66 3.63 6.49 -7.42
N ALA A 67 2.61 6.38 -6.56
CA ALA A 67 1.25 6.04 -6.97
C ALA A 67 0.68 7.10 -7.93
N PHE A 68 0.98 8.37 -7.68
CA PHE A 68 0.63 9.46 -8.59
C PHE A 68 1.37 9.37 -9.92
N GLY A 69 2.67 9.05 -9.91
CA GLY A 69 3.45 8.81 -11.12
C GLY A 69 2.91 7.66 -11.98
N VAL A 70 2.56 6.54 -11.36
CA VAL A 70 1.90 5.40 -12.04
C VAL A 70 0.56 5.81 -12.64
N TYR A 71 -0.25 6.56 -11.88
CA TYR A 71 -1.53 7.07 -12.39
C TYR A 71 -1.33 7.99 -13.60
N GLY A 72 -0.40 8.95 -13.52
CA GLY A 72 -0.07 9.87 -14.59
C GLY A 72 0.43 9.16 -15.85
N PHE A 73 1.29 8.14 -15.69
CA PHE A 73 1.75 7.32 -16.81
C PHE A 73 0.61 6.60 -17.52
N VAL A 74 -0.28 5.95 -16.78
CA VAL A 74 -1.41 5.20 -17.37
C VAL A 74 -2.41 6.16 -18.02
N ALA A 75 -2.72 7.28 -17.36
CA ALA A 75 -3.67 8.27 -17.88
C ALA A 75 -3.12 9.01 -19.12
N GLY A 76 -1.83 9.35 -19.12
CA GLY A 76 -1.18 10.12 -20.18
C GLY A 76 -0.85 9.32 -21.44
N ARG A 77 -0.81 7.98 -21.37
CA ARG A 77 -0.47 7.14 -22.51
C ARG A 77 -1.70 6.84 -23.38
N SER A 78 -1.78 7.48 -24.54
CA SER A 78 -2.90 7.40 -25.49
C SER A 78 -2.70 6.42 -26.66
N ALA A 79 -1.64 5.61 -26.64
CA ALA A 79 -1.31 4.65 -27.69
C ALA A 79 -0.64 3.40 -27.11
N GLY A 80 -0.64 2.32 -27.91
CA GLY A 80 0.01 1.05 -27.58
C GLY A 80 -0.81 0.16 -26.64
N PHE A 81 -0.12 -0.78 -25.97
CA PHE A 81 -0.77 -1.81 -25.15
C PHE A 81 -1.65 -1.23 -24.04
N ILE A 82 -1.23 -0.13 -23.40
CA ILE A 82 -1.97 0.52 -22.31
C ILE A 82 -3.32 1.05 -22.79
N ASP A 83 -3.38 1.60 -23.99
CA ASP A 83 -4.64 2.10 -24.56
C ASP A 83 -5.57 0.95 -24.91
N ALA A 84 -5.03 -0.13 -25.50
CA ALA A 84 -5.79 -1.33 -25.84
C ALA A 84 -6.47 -2.00 -24.63
N ILE A 85 -5.85 -1.95 -23.45
CA ILE A 85 -6.41 -2.53 -22.22
C ILE A 85 -7.14 -1.51 -21.34
N ARG A 86 -7.18 -0.23 -21.71
CA ARG A 86 -7.66 0.88 -20.87
C ARG A 86 -9.09 0.68 -20.37
N GLU A 87 -9.97 0.24 -21.27
CA GLU A 87 -11.39 0.04 -20.96
C GLU A 87 -11.71 -1.31 -20.29
N THR A 88 -10.72 -2.18 -20.13
CA THR A 88 -10.92 -3.49 -19.52
C THR A 88 -11.23 -3.39 -18.02
N LEU A 89 -12.00 -4.36 -17.51
CA LEU A 89 -12.31 -4.46 -16.09
C LEU A 89 -11.03 -4.59 -15.23
N ALA A 90 -10.00 -5.25 -15.75
CA ALA A 90 -8.72 -5.43 -15.07
C ALA A 90 -8.01 -4.07 -14.86
N MET A 91 -7.94 -3.23 -15.90
CA MET A 91 -7.34 -1.90 -15.79
C MET A 91 -8.13 -0.99 -14.84
N LYS A 92 -9.48 -1.01 -14.91
CA LYS A 92 -10.34 -0.26 -13.99
C LYS A 92 -10.11 -0.66 -12.52
N ARG A 93 -9.93 -1.96 -12.25
CA ARG A 93 -9.57 -2.47 -10.91
C ARG A 93 -8.19 -2.01 -10.47
N PHE A 94 -7.20 -2.09 -11.36
CA PHE A 94 -5.84 -1.61 -11.09
C PHE A 94 -5.83 -0.12 -10.73
N LEU A 95 -6.47 0.73 -11.53
CA LEU A 95 -6.63 2.16 -11.23
C LEU A 95 -7.38 2.41 -9.92
N GLY A 96 -8.38 1.58 -9.61
CA GLY A 96 -9.05 1.59 -8.30
C GLY A 96 -8.10 1.32 -7.13
N TYR A 97 -7.17 0.37 -7.27
CA TYR A 97 -6.14 0.12 -6.27
C TYR A 97 -5.17 1.31 -6.16
N VAL A 98 -4.69 1.84 -7.28
CA VAL A 98 -3.81 3.02 -7.33
C VAL A 98 -4.45 4.19 -6.58
N LYS A 99 -5.73 4.50 -6.86
CA LYS A 99 -6.46 5.58 -6.19
C LYS A 99 -6.55 5.37 -4.67
N ARG A 100 -6.87 4.15 -4.22
CA ARG A 100 -6.96 3.84 -2.78
C ARG A 100 -5.61 3.95 -2.07
N ALA A 101 -4.55 3.44 -2.68
CA ALA A 101 -3.20 3.56 -2.10
C ALA A 101 -2.71 5.01 -2.06
N ASN A 102 -3.09 5.82 -3.06
CA ASN A 102 -2.75 7.24 -3.09
C ASN A 102 -3.48 8.02 -1.98
N ILE A 103 -4.79 7.78 -1.84
CA ILE A 103 -5.58 8.37 -0.74
C ILE A 103 -5.05 7.90 0.62
N GLY A 104 -4.75 6.61 0.76
CA GLY A 104 -4.17 6.04 1.99
C GLY A 104 -2.83 6.67 2.35
N GLY A 105 -1.92 6.79 1.37
CA GLY A 105 -0.61 7.43 1.57
C GLY A 105 -0.73 8.91 1.94
N PHE A 106 -1.64 9.64 1.30
CA PHE A 106 -1.92 11.03 1.63
C PHE A 106 -2.48 11.19 3.05
N LEU A 107 -3.48 10.39 3.43
CA LEU A 107 -4.06 10.41 4.79
C LEU A 107 -3.00 10.07 5.83
N LEU A 108 -2.17 9.05 5.59
CA LEU A 108 -1.06 8.72 6.49
C LEU A 108 -0.06 9.85 6.61
N THR A 109 0.25 10.55 5.52
CA THR A 109 1.18 11.69 5.54
C THR A 109 0.64 12.81 6.42
N ILE A 110 -0.63 13.18 6.24
CA ILE A 110 -1.31 14.20 7.07
C ILE A 110 -1.36 13.77 8.54
N MET A 111 -1.72 12.52 8.83
CA MET A 111 -1.80 12.04 10.22
C MET A 111 -0.43 11.88 10.88
N SER A 112 0.61 11.55 10.12
CA SER A 112 1.97 11.36 10.65
C SER A 112 2.69 12.67 10.91
N LEU A 113 2.26 13.77 10.28
CA LEU A 113 2.88 15.09 10.46
C LEU A 113 2.72 15.61 11.91
N PRO A 114 1.52 15.66 12.52
CA PRO A 114 1.38 15.98 13.94
C PRO A 114 2.15 15.02 14.85
N LEU A 115 2.17 13.72 14.55
CA LEU A 115 2.90 12.73 15.34
C LEU A 115 4.42 12.97 15.29
N THR A 116 4.95 13.40 14.14
CA THR A 116 6.37 13.73 13.99
C THR A 116 6.74 15.01 14.73
N ILE A 117 5.86 16.02 14.74
CA ILE A 117 6.10 17.31 15.39
C ILE A 117 5.95 17.21 16.91
N VAL A 118 4.83 16.65 17.38
CA VAL A 118 4.54 16.54 18.82
C VAL A 118 5.35 15.43 19.47
N ASN A 119 5.72 14.41 18.70
CA ASN A 119 6.45 13.22 19.15
C ASN A 119 5.89 12.64 20.47
N PRO A 120 4.58 12.33 20.54
CA PRO A 120 4.00 11.83 21.76
C PRO A 120 4.60 10.45 22.08
N PRO A 121 4.98 10.18 23.35
CA PRO A 121 5.39 8.84 23.74
C PRO A 121 4.23 7.88 23.52
N PRO A 122 4.48 6.62 23.16
CA PRO A 122 3.40 5.67 22.99
C PRO A 122 2.67 5.51 24.34
N GLY A 123 1.34 5.65 24.34
CA GLY A 123 0.53 5.63 25.57
C GLY A 123 0.47 4.23 26.19
N PRO A 124 0.10 4.10 27.48
CA PRO A 124 0.02 2.79 28.14
C PRO A 124 -0.96 1.85 27.44
N ILE A 125 -0.71 0.53 27.56
CA ILE A 125 -1.54 -0.51 26.95
C ILE A 125 -3.01 -0.32 27.37
N GLY A 126 -3.92 -0.35 26.39
CA GLY A 126 -5.35 -0.16 26.63
C GLY A 126 -5.81 1.29 26.71
N SER A 127 -4.90 2.27 26.68
CA SER A 127 -5.27 3.69 26.55
C SER A 127 -5.82 4.02 25.17
N LEU A 128 -6.63 5.08 25.07
CA LEU A 128 -7.11 5.60 23.79
C LEU A 128 -5.96 5.97 22.86
N GLN A 129 -4.88 6.51 23.42
CA GLN A 129 -3.66 6.86 22.69
C GLN A 129 -2.99 5.61 22.08
N PHE A 130 -2.89 4.52 22.83
CA PHE A 130 -2.37 3.26 22.33
C PHE A 130 -3.20 2.72 21.16
N PHE A 131 -4.54 2.69 21.28
CA PHE A 131 -5.40 2.27 20.18
C PHE A 131 -5.32 3.21 18.97
N GLY A 132 -5.14 4.51 19.19
CA GLY A 132 -4.89 5.49 18.13
C GLY A 132 -3.61 5.18 17.35
N ILE A 133 -2.49 4.94 18.05
CA ILE A 133 -1.20 4.57 17.43
C ILE A 133 -1.31 3.20 16.74
N LEU A 134 -1.99 2.23 17.35
CA LEU A 134 -2.20 0.91 16.75
C LEU A 134 -3.02 0.99 15.46
N GLY A 135 -4.11 1.78 15.46
CA GLY A 135 -4.93 2.04 14.28
C GLY A 135 -4.16 2.77 13.18
N TRP A 136 -3.36 3.78 13.55
CA TRP A 136 -2.46 4.47 12.64
C TRP A 136 -1.43 3.50 12.00
N PHE A 137 -0.80 2.63 12.80
CA PHE A 137 0.14 1.64 12.30
C PHE A 137 -0.55 0.56 11.43
N GLY A 138 -1.79 0.21 11.76
CA GLY A 138 -2.64 -0.64 10.94
C GLY A 138 -2.91 -0.01 9.57
N LEU A 139 -3.27 1.28 9.54
CA LEU A 139 -3.46 2.01 8.29
C LEU A 139 -2.16 2.05 7.46
N PHE A 140 -1.02 2.27 8.11
CA PHE A 140 0.30 2.19 7.47
C PHE A 140 0.52 0.84 6.81
N THR A 141 0.35 -0.25 7.57
CA THR A 141 0.54 -1.62 7.07
C THR A 141 -0.40 -1.93 5.90
N TRP A 142 -1.67 -1.58 6.00
CA TRP A 142 -2.64 -1.80 4.94
C TRP A 142 -2.27 -1.04 3.67
N THR A 143 -1.86 0.22 3.82
CA THR A 143 -1.49 1.12 2.73
C THR A 143 -0.18 0.68 2.07
N PHE A 144 0.79 0.21 2.86
CA PHE A 144 2.04 -0.40 2.39
C PHE A 144 1.79 -1.64 1.54
N LEU A 145 0.93 -2.55 2.01
CA LEU A 145 0.57 -3.76 1.27
C LEU A 145 -0.21 -3.47 -0.01
N ALA A 146 -1.09 -2.46 0.02
CA ALA A 146 -1.77 -1.96 -1.17
C ALA A 146 -0.77 -1.40 -2.20
N PHE A 147 0.27 -0.71 -1.74
CA PHE A 147 1.36 -0.24 -2.59
C PHE A 147 2.19 -1.37 -3.19
N LEU A 148 2.58 -2.38 -2.40
CA LEU A 148 3.33 -3.53 -2.93
C LEU A 148 2.57 -4.22 -4.07
N ARG A 149 1.24 -4.35 -3.93
CA ARG A 149 0.38 -4.85 -5.00
C ARG A 149 0.47 -4.00 -6.26
N ILE A 150 0.36 -2.68 -6.12
CA ILE A 150 0.44 -1.77 -7.28
C ILE A 150 1.80 -1.87 -7.93
N ALA A 151 2.89 -1.83 -7.15
CA ALA A 151 4.25 -1.92 -7.66
C ALA A 151 4.47 -3.23 -8.43
N TYR A 152 3.99 -4.36 -7.90
CA TYR A 152 4.05 -5.66 -8.56
C TYR A 152 3.24 -5.67 -9.87
N SER A 153 1.97 -5.26 -9.83
CA SER A 153 1.11 -5.22 -11.01
C SER A 153 1.64 -4.26 -12.08
N PHE A 154 2.15 -3.10 -11.67
CA PHE A 154 2.73 -2.11 -12.56
C PHE A 154 4.03 -2.60 -13.19
N GLY A 155 4.90 -3.27 -12.43
CA GLY A 155 6.13 -3.87 -12.96
C GLY A 155 5.84 -4.95 -14.02
N HIS A 156 4.79 -5.74 -13.82
CA HIS A 156 4.36 -6.70 -14.83
C HIS A 156 3.78 -5.99 -16.07
N LEU A 157 2.96 -4.97 -15.86
CA LEU A 157 2.37 -4.17 -16.92
C LEU A 157 3.43 -3.46 -17.79
N SER A 158 4.46 -2.89 -17.17
CA SER A 158 5.53 -2.16 -17.86
C SER A 158 6.53 -3.09 -18.57
N SER A 159 6.56 -4.37 -18.21
CA SER A 159 7.40 -5.37 -18.87
C SER A 159 6.86 -5.81 -20.24
N VAL A 160 5.58 -5.57 -20.52
CA VAL A 160 4.97 -5.89 -21.82
C VAL A 160 5.51 -4.92 -22.86
N ARG A 161 6.23 -5.46 -23.85
CA ARG A 161 6.70 -4.67 -25.00
C ARG A 161 5.50 -4.27 -25.85
N ASP A 162 5.43 -3.00 -26.22
CA ASP A 162 4.53 -2.59 -27.30
C ASP A 162 4.96 -3.34 -28.56
N GLN A 163 4.05 -4.10 -29.16
CA GLN A 163 4.28 -4.58 -30.50
C GLN A 163 4.18 -3.37 -31.42
N PRO A 164 5.24 -3.03 -32.19
CA PRO A 164 5.10 -2.05 -33.25
C PRO A 164 3.99 -2.54 -34.17
N GLU A 165 3.13 -1.61 -34.58
CA GLU A 165 1.95 -1.77 -35.41
C GLU A 165 1.92 -3.07 -36.21
N PHE A 166 0.82 -3.81 -36.07
CA PHE A 166 0.46 -4.86 -37.00
C PHE A 166 0.31 -4.20 -38.39
N TYR A 167 1.41 -4.13 -39.15
CA TYR A 167 1.41 -3.88 -40.59
C TYR A 167 0.83 -5.13 -41.24
N GLY A 168 -0.49 -5.27 -41.13
CA GLY A 168 -1.29 -6.31 -41.78
C GLY A 168 -2.35 -5.64 -42.63
N ALA A 169 -1.97 -5.41 -43.88
CA ALA A 169 -2.77 -5.34 -45.11
C ALA A 169 -4.25 -4.96 -45.02
#